data_AF-A0A6L7UTA6-F1
#
_entry.id   AF-A0A6L7UTA6-F1
#
_cell.length_a   1.000
_cell.length_b   1.000
_cell.length_c   1.000
_cell.angle_alpha   90.00
_cell.angle_beta   90.00
_cell.angle_gamma   90.00
#
_symmetry.space_group_name_H-M   'P 1'
#
loop_
_entity.id
_entity.type
_entity.pdbx_description
1 polymer ?
#
loop_
_entity_poly.entity_id
_entity_poly.type
_entity_poly.pdbx_seq_one_letter_code
_entity_poly.pdbx_strand_id
1 'polypeptide(L)'
;MSAAGGLRYEVEDRVPAPVALGLGLQLAAMGINGAVLIPTIVFQAGGADELVLWAVFASVLACSVATILQGRRVGRIGAGYALPHVSSAIFIGVCAEALIQGGPGLLATLVVLSALAQAAFSARLSLLHRVLTPVITGTVVMLLPVTVMPILFGMLNELPPGAPVPAGPLSAAVTIVATLGIALRTRGTLRLWAPAIGILAGSVTGAAFGIYDTGLVADADWIGFPVGGPPALDVGFGPAFWGLLPAFLFVALVGTTKSVAVAVAAQRLSWRRPRAVDYRAVQRAVAAKGAGNLLAGLAGTMPNTLNVNAVAAIEVTGVAARRVGVAAGLVFLVLAFVPKALALILAIPGAVVAASMAVIMATLFTVGMREVARSIGSNPRNGLIAGVSFWTGVACEFDMIFPAFFAEFAGGLLSSGLTTGGLVALLLTGLTARRKRRLRGTLDMAELPRIREFIQAFSARHGLAPVLDRLEAASEEALLTLLQSREDAELLLTASEEEDEAVLEFRVGAAGSDELNLQDRLAWLEAGTRAADVEQEISLRLLRHLASSVRHRQFHDVDILTLRVSAVPERESRP
;
A
#
# COMPACT_ATOMS: atom_id res chain seq x y z
N MET A 1 -16.45 -9.35 -18.95
CA MET A 1 -16.27 -10.81 -19.14
C MET A 1 -15.21 -11.04 -20.22
N SER A 2 -14.14 -11.77 -19.87
CA SER A 2 -12.98 -12.26 -20.67
C SER A 2 -11.74 -12.13 -19.77
N ALA A 3 -11.01 -13.15 -19.33
CA ALA A 3 -11.00 -14.58 -19.64
C ALA A 3 -10.77 -15.37 -18.34
N ALA A 4 -11.31 -16.59 -18.29
CA ALA A 4 -11.04 -17.58 -17.24
C ALA A 4 -9.57 -18.05 -17.30
N GLY A 5 -8.66 -17.22 -16.79
CA GLY A 5 -7.34 -17.68 -16.34
C GLY A 5 -7.50 -18.29 -14.96
N GLY A 6 -7.98 -19.53 -14.88
CA GLY A 6 -8.15 -20.23 -13.61
C GLY A 6 -6.83 -20.28 -12.83
N LEU A 7 -6.90 -20.06 -11.52
CA LEU A 7 -5.73 -20.11 -10.65
C LEU A 7 -5.12 -21.53 -10.69
N ARG A 8 -3.89 -21.62 -11.19
CA ARG A 8 -3.13 -22.87 -11.31
C ARG A 8 -2.71 -23.36 -9.93
N TYR A 9 -2.15 -22.47 -9.11
CA TYR A 9 -1.72 -22.77 -7.75
C TYR A 9 -2.24 -21.74 -6.75
N GLU A 10 -2.97 -22.22 -5.74
CA GLU A 10 -3.37 -21.44 -4.57
C GLU A 10 -2.19 -21.15 -3.64
N VAL A 11 -2.41 -20.26 -2.67
CA VAL A 11 -1.39 -19.80 -1.69
C VAL A 11 -0.64 -20.95 -1.03
N GLU A 12 -1.36 -21.99 -0.65
CA GLU A 12 -0.88 -23.12 0.14
C GLU A 12 -0.46 -24.33 -0.72
N ASP A 13 -0.68 -24.27 -2.04
CA ASP A 13 -0.39 -25.38 -2.93
C ASP A 13 1.11 -25.66 -2.99
N ARG A 14 1.45 -26.96 -3.09
CA ARG A 14 2.83 -27.41 -3.27
C ARG A 14 3.23 -27.21 -4.73
N VAL A 15 3.95 -26.13 -5.01
CA VAL A 15 4.53 -25.87 -6.32
C VAL A 15 5.86 -26.64 -6.47
N PRO A 16 6.13 -27.26 -7.64
CA PRO A 16 7.44 -27.82 -7.95
C PRO A 16 8.55 -26.78 -7.78
N ALA A 17 9.67 -27.16 -7.15
CA ALA A 17 10.80 -26.27 -6.90
C ALA A 17 11.28 -25.45 -8.11
N PRO A 18 11.45 -26.02 -9.32
CA PRO A 18 11.92 -25.22 -10.47
C PRO A 18 10.89 -24.18 -10.92
N VAL A 19 9.59 -24.47 -10.82
CA VAL A 19 8.53 -23.51 -11.13
C VAL A 19 8.50 -22.38 -10.10
N ALA A 20 8.63 -22.73 -8.81
CA ALA A 20 8.69 -21.75 -7.74
C ALA A 20 9.91 -20.83 -7.86
N LEU A 21 11.07 -21.39 -8.20
CA LEU A 21 12.31 -20.63 -8.41
C LEU A 21 12.22 -19.75 -9.67
N GLY A 22 11.74 -20.27 -10.80
CA GLY A 22 11.62 -19.49 -12.04
C GLY A 22 10.66 -18.31 -11.91
N LEU A 23 9.50 -18.52 -11.29
CA LEU A 23 8.55 -17.44 -11.00
C LEU A 23 9.06 -16.49 -9.91
N GLY A 24 9.81 -17.02 -8.93
CA GLY A 24 10.49 -16.20 -7.92
C GLY A 24 11.53 -15.27 -8.54
N LEU A 25 12.33 -15.78 -9.48
CA LEU A 25 13.29 -15.01 -10.26
C LEU A 25 12.58 -13.94 -11.10
N GLN A 26 11.46 -14.27 -11.74
CA GLN A 26 10.65 -13.30 -12.48
C GLN A 26 10.14 -12.17 -11.56
N LEU A 27 9.59 -12.50 -10.38
CA LEU A 27 9.12 -11.50 -9.43
C LEU A 27 10.25 -10.61 -8.90
N ALA A 28 11.43 -11.19 -8.64
CA ALA A 28 12.62 -10.45 -8.24
C ALA A 28 13.09 -9.51 -9.36
N ALA A 29 13.17 -9.99 -10.59
CA ALA A 29 13.56 -9.19 -11.76
C ALA A 29 12.58 -8.04 -12.03
N MET A 30 11.27 -8.24 -11.82
CA MET A 30 10.27 -7.17 -11.92
C MET A 30 10.36 -6.14 -10.78
N GLY A 31 10.96 -6.51 -9.64
CA GLY A 31 11.14 -5.64 -8.48
C GLY A 31 12.51 -4.97 -8.40
N ILE A 32 13.51 -5.48 -9.10
CA ILE A 32 14.91 -5.04 -9.01
C ILE A 32 15.07 -3.55 -9.33
N ASN A 33 14.28 -3.05 -10.29
CA ASN A 33 14.24 -1.65 -10.66
C ASN A 33 13.88 -0.76 -9.47
N GLY A 34 12.84 -1.14 -8.73
CA GLY A 34 12.43 -0.41 -7.54
C GLY A 34 13.40 -0.59 -6.37
N ALA A 35 13.96 -1.79 -6.20
CA ALA A 35 14.87 -2.11 -5.11
C ALA A 35 16.25 -1.44 -5.22
N VAL A 36 16.70 -1.12 -6.45
CA VAL A 36 18.02 -0.54 -6.72
C VAL A 36 17.94 0.93 -7.15
N LEU A 37 17.09 1.29 -8.12
CA LEU A 37 17.09 2.66 -8.65
C LEU A 37 16.54 3.68 -7.67
N ILE A 38 15.55 3.33 -6.84
CA ILE A 38 14.94 4.29 -5.91
C ILE A 38 15.95 4.72 -4.82
N PRO A 39 16.68 3.82 -4.13
CA PRO A 39 17.76 4.23 -3.23
C PRO A 39 18.84 5.05 -3.93
N THR A 40 19.20 4.68 -5.17
CA THR A 40 20.16 5.44 -5.98
C THR A 40 19.72 6.89 -6.17
N ILE A 41 18.46 7.09 -6.60
CA ILE A 41 17.87 8.42 -6.78
C ILE A 41 17.90 9.22 -5.48
N VAL A 42 17.55 8.60 -4.35
CA VAL A 42 17.49 9.29 -3.05
C VAL A 42 18.87 9.73 -2.57
N PHE A 43 19.87 8.86 -2.68
CA PHE A 43 21.22 9.17 -2.19
C PHE A 43 21.94 10.17 -3.09
N GLN A 44 21.75 10.11 -4.41
CA GLN A 44 22.25 11.12 -5.34
C GLN A 44 21.58 12.48 -5.12
N ALA A 45 20.25 12.50 -5.03
CA ALA A 45 19.51 13.74 -4.74
C ALA A 45 19.84 14.33 -3.36
N GLY A 46 20.26 13.47 -2.42
CA GLY A 46 20.71 13.86 -1.09
C GLY A 46 22.18 14.31 -1.01
N GLY A 47 22.92 14.28 -2.12
CA GLY A 47 24.35 14.62 -2.16
C GLY A 47 25.26 13.61 -1.45
N ALA A 48 24.82 12.37 -1.30
CA ALA A 48 25.51 11.29 -0.59
C ALA A 48 25.97 10.18 -1.56
N ASP A 49 26.57 10.57 -2.70
CA ASP A 49 26.99 9.68 -3.78
C ASP A 49 27.94 8.56 -3.31
N GLU A 50 28.83 8.86 -2.37
CA GLU A 50 29.76 7.92 -1.77
C GLU A 50 29.08 6.74 -1.03
N LEU A 51 27.84 6.92 -0.59
CA LEU A 51 27.08 5.91 0.16
C LEU A 51 26.07 5.16 -0.72
N VAL A 52 25.94 5.51 -2.01
CA VAL A 52 24.95 4.89 -2.92
C VAL A 52 25.08 3.37 -2.96
N LEU A 53 26.30 2.84 -3.08
CA LEU A 53 26.53 1.39 -3.15
C LEU A 53 26.10 0.68 -1.86
N TRP A 54 26.44 1.26 -0.70
CA TRP A 54 25.99 0.77 0.60
C TRP A 54 24.48 0.82 0.73
N ALA A 55 23.86 1.97 0.38
CA ALA A 55 22.44 2.18 0.49
C ALA A 55 21.62 1.22 -0.37
N VAL A 56 22.09 0.94 -1.60
CA VAL A 56 21.49 -0.05 -2.50
C VAL A 56 21.60 -1.46 -1.92
N PHE A 57 22.78 -1.86 -1.45
CA PHE A 57 22.98 -3.15 -0.80
C PHE A 57 22.05 -3.33 0.40
N ALA A 58 22.04 -2.36 1.30
CA ALA A 58 21.17 -2.32 2.47
C ALA A 58 19.69 -2.41 2.06
N SER A 59 19.29 -1.73 0.97
CA SER A 59 17.91 -1.72 0.50
C SER A 59 17.48 -3.07 -0.08
N VAL A 60 18.33 -3.68 -0.92
CA VAL A 60 18.08 -5.02 -1.48
C VAL A 60 18.04 -6.07 -0.37
N LEU A 61 18.94 -5.98 0.61
CA LEU A 61 18.98 -6.86 1.77
C LEU A 61 17.71 -6.71 2.64
N ALA A 62 17.30 -5.47 2.95
CA ALA A 62 16.08 -5.21 3.70
C ALA A 62 14.83 -5.69 2.94
N CYS A 63 14.75 -5.46 1.63
CA CYS A 63 13.67 -5.97 0.76
C CYS A 63 13.65 -7.49 0.70
N SER A 64 14.82 -8.14 0.66
CA SER A 64 14.98 -9.58 0.70
C SER A 64 14.40 -10.17 1.98
N VAL A 65 14.86 -9.69 3.15
CA VAL A 65 14.40 -10.18 4.45
C VAL A 65 12.89 -9.94 4.62
N ALA A 66 12.40 -8.74 4.28
CA ALA A 66 10.98 -8.43 4.33
C ALA A 66 10.14 -9.35 3.43
N THR A 67 10.64 -9.67 2.23
CA THR A 67 9.99 -10.60 1.29
C THR A 67 9.93 -12.04 1.82
N ILE A 68 11.02 -12.53 2.42
CA ILE A 68 11.05 -13.87 3.01
C ILE A 68 10.09 -13.95 4.20
N LEU A 69 10.11 -12.94 5.09
CA LEU A 69 9.18 -12.84 6.22
C LEU A 69 7.73 -12.78 5.74
N GLN A 70 7.46 -12.01 4.69
CA GLN A 70 6.14 -11.90 4.07
C GLN A 70 5.60 -13.25 3.61
N GLY A 71 6.46 -14.13 3.09
CA GLY A 71 6.09 -15.46 2.62
C GLY A 71 5.99 -16.54 3.70
N ARG A 72 6.78 -16.45 4.79
CA ARG A 72 6.90 -17.51 5.81
C ARG A 72 5.91 -17.45 6.99
N ARG A 73 5.21 -16.33 7.21
CA ARG A 73 4.25 -16.15 8.33
C ARG A 73 4.85 -16.47 9.71
N VAL A 74 5.81 -15.67 10.17
CA VAL A 74 6.39 -15.82 11.51
C VAL A 74 5.51 -15.10 12.54
N GLY A 75 4.63 -15.83 13.23
CA GLY A 75 3.73 -15.27 14.24
C GLY A 75 2.77 -14.21 13.66
N ARG A 76 2.86 -12.97 14.16
CA ARG A 76 2.09 -11.82 13.66
C ARG A 76 2.78 -11.06 12.52
N ILE A 77 3.84 -11.62 11.93
CA ILE A 77 4.62 -11.00 10.85
C ILE A 77 4.53 -11.86 9.59
N GLY A 78 4.12 -11.23 8.49
CA GLY A 78 4.00 -11.82 7.17
C GLY A 78 2.63 -12.42 6.88
N ALA A 79 2.03 -12.02 5.75
CA ALA A 79 0.69 -12.48 5.37
C ALA A 79 0.68 -13.87 4.72
N GLY A 80 1.85 -14.36 4.31
CA GLY A 80 2.04 -15.60 3.54
C GLY A 80 1.34 -15.57 2.20
N TYR A 81 1.56 -14.49 1.45
CA TYR A 81 1.22 -14.38 0.04
C TYR A 81 2.51 -14.07 -0.74
N ALA A 82 2.51 -14.30 -2.06
CA ALA A 82 3.60 -13.94 -2.95
C ALA A 82 3.68 -12.41 -3.17
N LEU A 83 4.10 -11.69 -2.14
CA LEU A 83 4.17 -10.23 -2.09
C LEU A 83 5.62 -9.77 -1.85
N PRO A 84 6.47 -9.74 -2.89
CA PRO A 84 7.81 -9.19 -2.77
C PRO A 84 7.79 -7.72 -2.36
N HIS A 85 8.78 -7.33 -1.57
CA HIS A 85 9.04 -5.95 -1.17
C HIS A 85 10.03 -5.29 -2.13
N VAL A 86 9.86 -3.99 -2.32
CA VAL A 86 10.74 -3.10 -3.08
C VAL A 86 10.85 -1.76 -2.36
N SER A 87 11.85 -0.94 -2.67
CA SER A 87 12.00 0.37 -2.06
C SER A 87 10.82 1.29 -2.41
N SER A 88 10.46 2.16 -1.48
CA SER A 88 9.20 2.88 -1.52
C SER A 88 9.35 4.27 -2.13
N ALA A 89 8.85 4.45 -3.37
CA ALA A 89 8.93 5.74 -4.06
C ALA A 89 8.28 6.92 -3.32
N ILE A 90 7.30 6.67 -2.44
CA ILE A 90 6.66 7.74 -1.64
C ILE A 90 7.60 8.42 -0.65
N PHE A 91 8.72 7.78 -0.34
CA PHE A 91 9.71 8.32 0.59
C PHE A 91 10.83 9.09 -0.12
N ILE A 92 10.85 9.18 -1.46
CA ILE A 92 11.97 9.77 -2.20
C ILE A 92 12.26 11.20 -1.71
N GLY A 93 11.28 12.10 -1.78
CA GLY A 93 11.47 13.51 -1.41
C GLY A 93 11.90 13.68 0.05
N VAL A 94 11.16 13.08 0.99
CA VAL A 94 11.46 13.22 2.43
C VAL A 94 12.80 12.57 2.82
N CYS A 95 13.23 11.50 2.15
CA CYS A 95 14.54 10.89 2.41
C CYS A 95 15.70 11.69 1.81
N ALA A 96 15.54 12.23 0.61
CA ALA A 96 16.53 13.13 0.02
C ALA A 96 16.71 14.38 0.89
N GLU A 97 15.61 14.97 1.37
CA GLU A 97 15.65 16.12 2.27
C GLU A 97 16.32 15.80 3.62
N ALA A 98 16.07 14.60 4.18
CA ALA A 98 16.74 14.17 5.40
C ALA A 98 18.26 14.04 5.23
N LEU A 99 18.72 13.57 4.07
CA LEU A 99 20.14 13.51 3.73
C LEU A 99 20.74 14.92 3.59
N ILE A 100 20.05 15.85 2.92
CA ILE A 100 20.49 17.24 2.76
C ILE A 100 20.61 17.95 4.11
N GLN A 101 19.61 17.81 4.99
CA GLN A 101 19.56 18.57 6.25
C GLN A 101 20.41 17.97 7.37
N GLY A 102 20.61 16.65 7.41
CA GLY A 102 21.27 15.98 8.53
C GLY A 102 22.01 14.70 8.18
N GLY A 103 22.22 14.42 6.90
CA GLY A 103 23.01 13.29 6.44
C GLY A 103 22.40 11.91 6.71
N PRO A 104 23.20 10.85 6.54
CA PRO A 104 22.72 9.46 6.62
C PRO A 104 22.28 9.07 8.03
N GLY A 105 22.84 9.68 9.08
CA GLY A 105 22.45 9.42 10.47
C GLY A 105 21.03 9.91 10.79
N LEU A 106 20.66 11.11 10.32
CA LEU A 106 19.31 11.64 10.46
C LEU A 106 18.30 10.80 9.67
N LEU A 107 18.63 10.45 8.42
CA LEU A 107 17.81 9.56 7.60
C LEU A 107 17.54 8.23 8.34
N ALA A 108 18.59 7.58 8.86
CA ALA A 108 18.48 6.32 9.57
C ALA A 108 17.51 6.41 10.77
N THR A 109 17.66 7.45 11.60
CA THR A 109 16.78 7.68 12.76
C THR A 109 15.33 7.91 12.35
N LEU A 110 15.07 8.76 11.36
CA LEU A 110 13.71 9.06 10.88
C LEU A 110 13.05 7.81 10.27
N VAL A 111 13.81 6.99 9.53
CA VAL A 111 13.31 5.73 8.98
C VAL A 111 12.97 4.74 10.09
N VAL A 112 13.83 4.57 11.10
CA VAL A 112 13.55 3.71 12.27
C VAL A 112 12.26 4.14 12.97
N LEU A 113 12.10 5.43 13.27
CA LEU A 113 10.87 5.93 13.91
C LEU A 113 9.64 5.72 13.03
N SER A 114 9.76 5.95 11.72
CA SER A 114 8.68 5.67 10.77
C SER A 114 8.32 4.19 10.72
N ALA A 115 9.30 3.28 10.89
CA ALA A 115 9.09 1.84 10.91
C ALA A 115 8.36 1.40 12.19
N LEU A 116 8.72 1.97 13.34
CA LEU A 116 8.02 1.75 14.61
C LEU A 116 6.58 2.25 14.55
N ALA A 117 6.36 3.43 13.94
CA ALA A 117 5.02 3.95 13.69
C ALA A 117 4.21 2.99 12.78
N GLN A 118 4.81 2.44 11.73
CA GLN A 118 4.16 1.44 10.86
C GLN A 118 3.82 0.15 11.61
N ALA A 119 4.67 -0.30 12.53
CA ALA A 119 4.37 -1.45 13.39
C ALA A 119 3.17 -1.16 14.31
N ALA A 120 3.09 0.04 14.90
CA ALA A 120 1.94 0.47 15.68
C ALA A 120 0.66 0.59 14.83
N PHE A 121 0.78 1.13 13.62
CA PHE A 121 -0.29 1.22 12.63
C PHE A 121 -0.84 -0.14 12.23
N SER A 122 0.03 -1.13 12.04
CA SER A 122 -0.34 -2.52 11.80
C SER A 122 -1.19 -3.07 12.96
N ALA A 123 -0.75 -2.87 14.20
CA ALA A 123 -1.46 -3.36 15.38
C ALA A 123 -2.85 -2.72 15.56
N ARG A 124 -3.05 -1.49 15.08
CA ARG A 124 -4.30 -0.72 15.19
C ARG A 124 -4.95 -0.41 13.83
N LEU A 125 -4.78 -1.30 12.85
CA LEU A 125 -5.23 -1.08 11.48
C LEU A 125 -6.74 -0.76 11.38
N SER A 126 -7.54 -1.32 12.29
CA SER A 126 -8.98 -1.08 12.43
C SER A 126 -9.34 0.40 12.63
N LEU A 127 -8.47 1.17 13.32
CA LEU A 127 -8.62 2.60 13.53
C LEU A 127 -8.19 3.42 12.30
N LEU A 128 -7.09 3.03 11.67
CA LEU A 128 -6.54 3.75 10.51
C LEU A 128 -7.44 3.68 9.27
N HIS A 129 -8.13 2.56 9.09
CA HIS A 129 -9.13 2.38 8.02
C HIS A 129 -10.27 3.41 8.05
N ARG A 130 -10.50 4.09 9.18
CA ARG A 130 -11.49 5.18 9.28
C ARG A 130 -10.97 6.52 8.78
N VAL A 131 -9.66 6.73 8.86
CA VAL A 131 -9.04 8.04 8.64
C VAL A 131 -8.62 8.22 7.17
N LEU A 132 -8.29 7.12 6.49
CA LEU A 132 -7.72 7.13 5.15
C LEU A 132 -8.80 6.83 4.11
N THR A 133 -9.55 7.86 3.74
CA THR A 133 -10.57 7.77 2.69
C THR A 133 -9.94 7.65 1.30
N PRO A 134 -10.68 7.15 0.29
CA PRO A 134 -10.22 7.12 -1.10
C PRO A 134 -9.81 8.50 -1.62
N VAL A 135 -10.47 9.58 -1.16
CA VAL A 135 -10.09 10.98 -1.47
C VAL A 135 -8.67 11.27 -1.02
N ILE A 136 -8.37 11.07 0.28
CA ILE A 136 -7.07 11.38 0.86
C ILE A 136 -5.98 10.54 0.17
N THR A 137 -6.22 9.23 0.06
CA THR A 137 -5.25 8.30 -0.53
C THR A 137 -5.00 8.61 -2.00
N GLY A 138 -6.07 8.90 -2.76
CA GLY A 138 -5.97 9.27 -4.17
C GLY A 138 -5.23 10.59 -4.39
N THR A 139 -5.54 11.63 -3.61
CA THR A 139 -4.85 12.93 -3.68
C THR A 139 -3.36 12.79 -3.37
N VAL A 140 -3.00 12.07 -2.30
CA VAL A 140 -1.58 11.87 -1.95
C VAL A 140 -0.84 11.07 -3.02
N VAL A 141 -1.47 10.04 -3.61
CA VAL A 141 -0.87 9.27 -4.71
C VAL A 141 -0.69 10.13 -5.97
N MET A 142 -1.56 11.12 -6.22
CA MET A 142 -1.39 12.09 -7.31
C MET A 142 -0.27 13.10 -7.04
N LEU A 143 -0.09 13.52 -5.79
CA LEU A 143 0.98 14.45 -5.38
C LEU A 143 2.36 13.81 -5.45
N LEU A 144 2.46 12.50 -5.27
CA LEU A 144 3.72 11.76 -5.33
C LEU A 144 4.54 12.08 -6.60
N PRO A 145 4.01 11.91 -7.83
CA PRO A 145 4.67 12.34 -9.05
C PRO A 145 5.14 13.80 -9.02
N VAL A 146 4.34 14.71 -8.48
CA VAL A 146 4.67 16.14 -8.42
C VAL A 146 5.93 16.38 -7.59
N THR A 147 6.05 15.69 -6.44
CA THR A 147 7.20 15.83 -5.55
C THR A 147 8.48 15.17 -6.06
N VAL A 148 8.36 14.15 -6.92
CA VAL A 148 9.51 13.36 -7.40
C VAL A 148 10.02 13.87 -8.74
N MET A 149 9.16 14.46 -9.58
CA MET A 149 9.53 14.86 -10.93
C MET A 149 10.67 15.90 -11.01
N PRO A 150 10.79 16.88 -10.11
CA PRO A 150 11.92 17.81 -10.11
C PRO A 150 13.28 17.09 -10.01
N ILE A 151 13.37 16.09 -9.11
CA ILE A 151 14.57 15.26 -8.95
C ILE A 151 14.87 14.49 -10.25
N LEU A 152 13.85 13.84 -10.83
CA LEU A 152 14.03 13.07 -12.07
C LEU A 152 14.43 13.94 -13.26
N PHE A 153 13.85 15.13 -13.38
CA PHE A 153 14.21 16.07 -14.45
C PHE A 153 15.61 16.67 -14.26
N GLY A 154 16.08 16.82 -13.02
CA GLY A 154 17.49 17.11 -12.74
C GLY A 154 18.41 16.07 -13.36
N MET A 155 18.15 14.79 -13.07
CA MET A 155 18.93 13.65 -13.59
C MET A 155 18.88 13.49 -15.13
N LEU A 156 17.86 14.02 -15.81
CA LEU A 156 17.82 14.04 -17.29
C LEU A 156 18.86 14.99 -17.89
N ASN A 157 19.20 16.05 -17.17
CA ASN A 157 20.12 17.09 -17.61
C ASN A 157 21.56 16.83 -17.18
N GLU A 158 21.78 15.87 -16.28
CA GLU A 158 23.10 15.44 -15.84
C GLU A 158 23.74 14.52 -16.89
N LEU A 159 24.90 14.95 -17.40
CA LEU A 159 25.70 14.25 -18.40
C LEU A 159 27.14 14.15 -17.92
N PRO A 160 27.82 13.01 -18.11
CA PRO A 160 29.25 12.91 -17.83
C PRO A 160 30.06 13.98 -18.57
N PRO A 161 31.17 14.48 -18.00
CA PRO A 161 32.03 15.45 -18.67
C PRO A 161 32.51 14.91 -20.03
N GLY A 162 32.33 15.70 -21.09
CA GLY A 162 32.70 15.32 -22.46
C GLY A 162 31.68 14.45 -23.21
N ALA A 163 30.55 14.10 -22.58
CA ALA A 163 29.48 13.39 -23.26
C ALA A 163 28.81 14.26 -24.34
N PRO A 164 28.42 13.67 -25.49
CA PRO A 164 27.61 14.38 -26.47
C PRO A 164 26.30 14.86 -25.86
N VAL A 165 25.94 16.13 -26.09
CA VAL A 165 24.65 16.71 -25.68
C VAL A 165 23.42 15.83 -26.01
N PRO A 166 23.30 15.17 -27.19
CA PRO A 166 22.14 14.34 -27.49
C PRO A 166 22.09 13.02 -26.70
N ALA A 167 23.16 12.62 -26.01
CA ALA A 167 23.25 11.32 -25.35
C ALA A 167 22.17 11.12 -24.28
N GLY A 168 21.94 12.14 -23.43
CA GLY A 168 20.93 12.11 -22.38
C GLY A 168 19.50 12.07 -22.95
N PRO A 169 19.09 13.10 -23.74
CA PRO A 169 17.75 13.17 -24.31
C PRO A 169 17.39 11.97 -25.21
N LEU A 170 18.32 11.46 -26.02
CA LEU A 170 18.03 10.33 -26.90
C LEU A 170 17.90 9.02 -26.11
N SER A 171 18.77 8.77 -25.12
CA SER A 171 18.65 7.60 -24.26
C SER A 171 17.35 7.62 -23.47
N ALA A 172 16.95 8.79 -22.95
CA ALA A 172 15.66 9.00 -22.29
C ALA A 172 14.47 8.76 -23.24
N ALA A 173 14.51 9.34 -24.44
CA ALA A 173 13.46 9.18 -25.44
C ALA A 173 13.28 7.72 -25.87
N VAL A 174 14.38 7.00 -26.14
CA VAL A 174 14.35 5.57 -26.46
C VAL A 174 13.76 4.77 -25.30
N THR A 175 14.15 5.07 -24.07
CA THR A 175 13.61 4.43 -22.86
C THR A 175 12.08 4.58 -22.78
N ILE A 176 11.58 5.81 -22.94
CA ILE A 176 10.14 6.12 -22.90
C ILE A 176 9.41 5.42 -24.04
N VAL A 177 9.89 5.57 -25.28
CA VAL A 177 9.25 4.99 -26.47
C VAL A 177 9.21 3.47 -26.39
N ALA A 178 10.29 2.82 -25.97
CA ALA A 178 10.33 1.37 -25.79
C ALA A 178 9.38 0.93 -24.67
N THR A 179 9.42 1.60 -23.51
CA THR A 179 8.54 1.28 -22.36
C THR A 179 7.07 1.43 -22.75
N LEU A 180 6.67 2.59 -23.29
CA LEU A 180 5.29 2.86 -23.69
C LEU A 180 4.86 2.00 -24.88
N GLY A 181 5.74 1.77 -25.84
CA GLY A 181 5.48 0.91 -26.99
C GLY A 181 5.09 -0.50 -26.56
N ILE A 182 5.81 -1.07 -25.60
CA ILE A 182 5.49 -2.40 -25.04
C ILE A 182 4.25 -2.32 -24.15
N ALA A 183 4.18 -1.35 -23.24
CA ALA A 183 3.11 -1.24 -22.27
C ALA A 183 1.72 -1.04 -22.93
N LEU A 184 1.66 -0.29 -24.04
CA LEU A 184 0.43 0.03 -24.75
C LEU A 184 0.05 -1.00 -25.81
N ARG A 185 1.02 -1.67 -26.45
CA ARG A 185 0.73 -2.62 -27.55
C ARG A 185 0.61 -4.07 -27.12
N THR A 186 1.21 -4.44 -25.99
CA THR A 186 1.30 -5.85 -25.57
C THR A 186 0.34 -6.17 -24.42
N ARG A 187 0.05 -7.47 -24.23
CA ARG A 187 -0.81 -7.99 -23.16
C ARG A 187 -0.08 -9.08 -22.37
N GLY A 188 -0.61 -9.45 -21.21
CA GLY A 188 -0.07 -10.52 -20.38
C GLY A 188 1.33 -10.24 -19.84
N THR A 189 2.19 -11.25 -19.83
CA THR A 189 3.51 -11.19 -19.17
C THR A 189 4.45 -10.18 -19.80
N LEU A 190 4.42 -10.00 -21.12
CA LEU A 190 5.32 -9.07 -21.80
C LEU A 190 5.12 -7.61 -21.35
N ARG A 191 3.87 -7.24 -21.02
CA ARG A 191 3.54 -5.92 -20.47
C ARG A 191 4.23 -5.68 -19.12
N LEU A 192 4.42 -6.72 -18.30
CA LEU A 192 5.08 -6.62 -17.00
C LEU A 192 6.58 -6.32 -17.12
N TRP A 193 7.19 -6.69 -18.25
CA TRP A 193 8.60 -6.45 -18.54
C TRP A 193 8.86 -5.10 -19.23
N ALA A 194 7.82 -4.32 -19.54
CA ALA A 194 7.96 -3.07 -20.29
C ALA A 194 8.98 -2.09 -19.68
N PRO A 195 9.00 -1.81 -18.36
CA PRO A 195 10.00 -0.92 -17.77
C PRO A 195 11.43 -1.46 -17.89
N ALA A 196 11.63 -2.76 -17.66
CA ALA A 196 12.94 -3.39 -17.74
C ALA A 196 13.50 -3.38 -19.18
N ILE A 197 12.66 -3.68 -20.17
CA ILE A 197 13.05 -3.65 -21.58
C ILE A 197 13.34 -2.21 -22.03
N GLY A 198 12.55 -1.23 -21.55
CA GLY A 198 12.80 0.18 -21.82
C GLY A 198 14.15 0.65 -21.28
N ILE A 199 14.47 0.31 -20.02
CA ILE A 199 15.78 0.59 -19.41
C ILE A 199 16.91 -0.05 -20.21
N LEU A 200 16.74 -1.30 -20.64
CA LEU A 200 17.74 -1.98 -21.46
C LEU A 200 17.97 -1.25 -22.78
N ALA A 201 16.90 -0.90 -23.51
CA ALA A 201 17.00 -0.18 -24.77
C ALA A 201 17.68 1.18 -24.62
N GLY A 202 17.29 1.95 -23.60
CA GLY A 202 17.92 3.23 -23.30
C GLY A 202 19.39 3.10 -22.89
N SER A 203 19.73 2.08 -22.11
CA SER A 203 21.11 1.82 -21.69
C SER A 203 21.99 1.43 -22.87
N VAL A 204 21.47 0.65 -23.84
CA VAL A 204 22.18 0.32 -25.09
C VAL A 204 22.43 1.60 -25.91
N THR A 205 21.44 2.49 -25.99
CA THR A 205 21.63 3.81 -26.62
C THR A 205 22.69 4.63 -25.88
N GLY A 206 22.65 4.68 -24.55
CA GLY A 206 23.65 5.38 -23.74
C GLY A 206 25.06 4.80 -23.91
N ALA A 207 25.19 3.48 -23.97
CA ALA A 207 26.46 2.81 -24.23
C ALA A 207 27.04 3.20 -25.60
N ALA A 208 26.20 3.35 -26.63
CA ALA A 208 26.64 3.83 -27.95
C ALA A 208 27.16 5.28 -27.92
N PHE A 209 26.76 6.09 -26.94
CA PHE A 209 27.27 7.44 -26.70
C PHE A 209 28.42 7.50 -25.69
N GLY A 210 28.84 6.37 -25.11
CA GLY A 210 29.92 6.32 -24.12
C GLY A 210 29.55 6.92 -22.75
N ILE A 211 28.25 7.10 -22.45
CA ILE A 211 27.78 7.63 -21.15
C ILE A 211 27.57 6.55 -20.09
N TYR A 212 27.95 5.30 -20.38
CA TYR A 212 27.83 4.16 -19.49
C TYR A 212 29.16 3.92 -18.76
N ASP A 213 29.17 4.00 -17.44
CA ASP A 213 30.38 3.82 -16.64
C ASP A 213 30.73 2.33 -16.51
N THR A 214 31.60 1.88 -17.42
CA THR A 214 32.12 0.51 -17.41
C THR A 214 33.18 0.28 -16.33
N GLY A 215 33.80 1.35 -15.81
CA GLY A 215 34.82 1.27 -14.75
C GLY A 215 34.21 0.80 -13.43
N LEU A 216 33.07 1.38 -13.04
CA LEU A 216 32.30 0.95 -11.87
C LEU A 216 32.00 -0.55 -11.89
N VAL A 217 31.67 -1.09 -13.06
CA VAL A 217 31.40 -2.51 -13.23
C VAL A 217 32.69 -3.31 -13.21
N ALA A 218 33.76 -2.85 -13.86
CA ALA A 218 35.04 -3.56 -13.92
C ALA A 218 35.67 -3.75 -12.53
N ASP A 219 35.63 -2.72 -11.68
CA ASP A 219 36.24 -2.69 -10.35
C ASP A 219 35.43 -3.43 -9.29
N ALA A 220 34.14 -3.66 -9.53
CA ALA A 220 33.29 -4.37 -8.58
C ALA A 220 33.65 -5.87 -8.47
N ASP A 221 33.65 -6.37 -7.24
CA ASP A 221 33.86 -7.78 -6.93
C ASP A 221 32.66 -8.65 -7.34
N TRP A 222 32.94 -9.93 -7.63
CA TRP A 222 31.89 -10.92 -7.92
C TRP A 222 31.09 -11.30 -6.67
N ILE A 223 31.75 -11.39 -5.51
CA ILE A 223 31.15 -11.65 -4.21
C ILE A 223 31.82 -10.72 -3.22
N GLY A 224 31.05 -9.93 -2.50
CA GLY A 224 31.62 -8.97 -1.56
C GLY A 224 30.57 -8.27 -0.73
N PHE A 225 31.05 -7.63 0.33
CA PHE A 225 30.28 -6.73 1.17
C PHE A 225 30.71 -5.30 0.83
N PRO A 226 29.78 -4.37 0.51
CA PRO A 226 30.17 -3.04 0.11
C PRO A 226 30.83 -2.27 1.26
N VAL A 227 31.71 -1.36 0.87
CA VAL A 227 32.43 -0.46 1.77
C VAL A 227 31.45 0.61 2.28
N GLY A 228 31.56 0.99 3.57
CA GLY A 228 30.76 2.08 4.15
C GLY A 228 29.57 1.62 5.00
N GLY A 229 29.83 0.76 6.00
CA GLY A 229 28.83 0.14 6.89
C GLY A 229 27.74 1.05 7.48
N PRO A 230 26.80 0.49 8.27
CA PRO A 230 25.60 1.21 8.67
C PRO A 230 25.97 2.53 9.38
N PRO A 231 25.36 3.67 9.00
CA PRO A 231 25.65 4.93 9.64
C PRO A 231 25.22 4.87 11.12
N ALA A 232 25.92 5.61 11.97
CA ALA A 232 25.48 5.81 13.34
C ALA A 232 24.12 6.54 13.33
N LEU A 233 23.20 6.09 14.18
CA LEU A 233 21.92 6.78 14.36
C LEU A 233 22.18 8.17 14.95
N ASP A 234 21.66 9.20 14.30
CA ASP A 234 21.67 10.54 14.89
C ASP A 234 20.61 10.60 15.99
N VAL A 235 21.07 10.71 17.24
CA VAL A 235 20.22 10.89 18.43
C VAL A 235 20.09 12.36 18.84
N GLY A 236 20.57 13.28 17.99
CA GLY A 236 20.36 14.72 18.09
C GLY A 236 18.95 15.11 17.65
N PHE A 237 18.09 15.45 18.61
CA PHE A 237 16.73 15.92 18.35
C PHE A 237 16.68 17.42 17.99
N GLY A 238 17.45 17.81 16.96
CA GLY A 238 17.57 19.19 16.49
C GLY A 238 16.40 19.68 15.62
N PRO A 239 16.47 20.91 15.08
CA PRO A 239 15.41 21.50 14.27
C PRO A 239 15.04 20.66 13.03
N ALA A 240 16.04 20.13 12.31
CA ALA A 240 15.84 19.27 11.15
C ALA A 240 15.04 17.99 11.49
N PHE A 241 15.36 17.36 12.62
CA PHE A 241 14.64 16.20 13.13
C PHE A 241 13.15 16.51 13.36
N TRP A 242 12.85 17.58 14.09
CA TRP A 242 11.47 17.96 14.39
C TRP A 242 10.70 18.48 13.17
N GLY A 243 11.40 19.07 12.21
CA GLY A 243 10.84 19.49 10.93
C GLY A 243 10.40 18.30 10.07
N LEU A 244 11.22 17.26 9.97
CA LEU A 244 10.98 16.14 9.04
C LEU A 244 10.21 14.97 9.66
N LEU A 245 10.27 14.76 10.98
CA LEU A 245 9.59 13.64 11.65
C LEU A 245 8.09 13.55 11.28
N PRO A 246 7.31 14.64 11.33
CA PRO A 246 5.88 14.56 11.00
C PRO A 246 5.61 14.17 9.55
N ALA A 247 6.45 14.62 8.61
CA ALA A 247 6.37 14.21 7.21
C ALA A 247 6.66 12.71 7.06
N PHE A 248 7.70 12.18 7.73
CA PHE A 248 7.98 10.74 7.74
C PHE A 248 6.83 9.91 8.32
N LEU A 249 6.22 10.37 9.41
CA LEU A 249 5.06 9.70 10.03
C LEU A 249 3.83 9.73 9.12
N PHE A 250 3.59 10.87 8.46
CA PHE A 250 2.48 11.01 7.52
C PHE A 250 2.66 10.13 6.27
N VAL A 251 3.86 10.13 5.68
CA VAL A 251 4.19 9.27 4.53
C VAL A 251 4.14 7.79 4.92
N ALA A 252 4.57 7.44 6.13
CA ALA A 252 4.41 6.09 6.69
C ALA A 252 2.95 5.66 6.82
N LEU A 253 2.07 6.58 7.24
CA LEU A 253 0.63 6.35 7.34
C LEU A 253 0.02 6.10 5.95
N VAL A 254 0.29 6.98 4.98
CA VAL A 254 -0.18 6.83 3.59
C VAL A 254 0.36 5.54 2.96
N GLY A 255 1.65 5.27 3.18
CA GLY A 255 2.31 4.06 2.71
C GLY A 255 1.67 2.80 3.28
N THR A 256 1.17 2.85 4.51
CA THR A 256 0.41 1.74 5.13
C THR A 256 -0.91 1.50 4.39
N THR A 257 -1.66 2.55 4.07
CA THR A 257 -2.90 2.44 3.26
C THR A 257 -2.65 1.77 1.92
N LYS A 258 -1.59 2.18 1.23
CA LYS A 258 -1.20 1.59 -0.05
C LYS A 258 -0.87 0.10 0.10
N SER A 259 -0.09 -0.26 1.12
CA SER A 259 0.26 -1.65 1.39
C SER A 259 -0.97 -2.50 1.73
N VAL A 260 -1.95 -1.93 2.46
CA VAL A 260 -3.23 -2.59 2.73
C VAL A 260 -3.99 -2.87 1.44
N ALA A 261 -4.12 -1.90 0.55
CA ALA A 261 -4.79 -2.10 -0.74
C ALA A 261 -4.14 -3.21 -1.57
N VAL A 262 -2.80 -3.27 -1.60
CA VAL A 262 -2.05 -4.34 -2.29
C VAL A 262 -2.25 -5.70 -1.64
N ALA A 263 -2.19 -5.79 -0.31
CA ALA A 263 -2.40 -7.03 0.42
C ALA A 263 -3.81 -7.58 0.21
N VAL A 264 -4.83 -6.72 0.25
CA VAL A 264 -6.23 -7.08 -0.03
C VAL A 264 -6.40 -7.55 -1.47
N ALA A 265 -5.81 -6.86 -2.44
CA ALA A 265 -5.88 -7.25 -3.85
C ALA A 265 -5.22 -8.62 -4.09
N ALA A 266 -4.04 -8.85 -3.51
CA ALA A 266 -3.37 -10.14 -3.59
C ALA A 266 -4.20 -11.25 -2.98
N GLN A 267 -4.78 -11.04 -1.79
CA GLN A 267 -5.65 -12.03 -1.14
C GLN A 267 -6.84 -12.43 -2.00
N ARG A 268 -7.52 -11.46 -2.63
CA ARG A 268 -8.66 -11.72 -3.52
C ARG A 268 -8.30 -12.55 -4.75
N LEU A 269 -7.11 -12.35 -5.30
CA LEU A 269 -6.62 -13.09 -6.47
C LEU A 269 -5.98 -14.44 -6.11
N SER A 270 -5.79 -14.74 -4.82
CA SER A 270 -4.99 -15.89 -4.40
C SER A 270 -5.77 -17.17 -4.15
N TRP A 271 -7.10 -17.13 -4.32
CA TRP A 271 -8.01 -18.25 -4.08
C TRP A 271 -8.87 -18.52 -5.32
N ARG A 272 -9.10 -19.80 -5.66
CA ARG A 272 -9.97 -20.16 -6.81
C ARG A 272 -11.42 -19.75 -6.57
N ARG A 273 -11.88 -19.87 -5.32
CA ARG A 273 -13.20 -19.40 -4.89
C ARG A 273 -13.04 -18.05 -4.20
N PRO A 274 -13.88 -17.05 -4.52
CA PRO A 274 -13.91 -15.79 -3.79
C PRO A 274 -14.05 -16.05 -2.29
N ARG A 275 -13.20 -15.40 -1.49
CA ARG A 275 -13.26 -15.43 -0.04
C ARG A 275 -13.33 -14.02 0.52
N ALA A 276 -13.88 -13.90 1.72
CA ALA A 276 -13.81 -12.70 2.52
C ALA A 276 -12.35 -12.29 2.76
N VAL A 277 -12.14 -10.98 2.88
CA VAL A 277 -10.81 -10.45 3.18
C VAL A 277 -10.54 -10.66 4.67
N ASP A 278 -9.54 -11.48 4.97
CA ASP A 278 -8.99 -11.62 6.32
C ASP A 278 -8.01 -10.48 6.61
N TYR A 279 -8.46 -9.50 7.39
CA TYR A 279 -7.64 -8.35 7.75
C TYR A 279 -6.55 -8.70 8.77
N ARG A 280 -6.59 -9.86 9.45
CA ARG A 280 -5.46 -10.35 10.25
C ARG A 280 -4.25 -10.61 9.35
N ALA A 281 -4.46 -11.26 8.20
CA ALA A 281 -3.39 -11.45 7.21
C ALA A 281 -2.88 -10.11 6.65
N VAL A 282 -3.77 -9.14 6.43
CA VAL A 282 -3.39 -7.77 6.01
C VAL A 282 -2.54 -7.08 7.08
N GLN A 283 -2.92 -7.16 8.36
CA GLN A 283 -2.10 -6.65 9.48
C GLN A 283 -0.73 -7.30 9.48
N ARG A 284 -0.64 -8.63 9.33
CA ARG A 284 0.65 -9.32 9.24
C ARG A 284 1.50 -8.83 8.05
N ALA A 285 0.88 -8.45 6.92
CA ALA A 285 1.61 -7.84 5.79
C ALA A 285 2.24 -6.50 6.17
N VAL A 286 1.46 -5.63 6.83
CA VAL A 286 1.95 -4.32 7.28
C VAL A 286 3.02 -4.49 8.36
N ALA A 287 2.88 -5.46 9.26
CA ALA A 287 3.91 -5.78 10.27
C ALA A 287 5.24 -6.24 9.63
N ALA A 288 5.19 -7.08 8.58
CA ALA A 288 6.39 -7.49 7.84
C ALA A 288 7.07 -6.33 7.13
N LYS A 289 6.30 -5.39 6.59
CA LYS A 289 6.82 -4.12 6.07
C LYS A 289 7.48 -3.30 7.17
N GLY A 290 6.84 -3.15 8.33
CA GLY A 290 7.42 -2.45 9.49
C GLY A 290 8.76 -3.06 9.92
N ALA A 291 8.85 -4.39 10.01
CA ALA A 291 10.09 -5.10 10.31
C ALA A 291 11.17 -4.88 9.24
N GLY A 292 10.80 -4.93 7.96
CA GLY A 292 11.69 -4.61 6.84
C GLY A 292 12.20 -3.16 6.88
N ASN A 293 11.33 -2.23 7.24
CA ASN A 293 11.66 -0.80 7.37
C ASN A 293 12.54 -0.51 8.57
N LEU A 294 12.39 -1.27 9.65
CA LEU A 294 13.28 -1.18 10.79
C LEU A 294 14.70 -1.61 10.39
N LEU A 295 14.83 -2.72 9.65
CA LEU A 295 16.12 -3.14 9.10
C LEU A 295 16.70 -2.12 8.12
N ALA A 296 15.86 -1.53 7.26
CA ALA A 296 16.29 -0.47 6.35
C ALA A 296 16.83 0.74 7.10
N GLY A 297 16.13 1.21 8.14
CA GLY A 297 16.57 2.34 8.95
C GLY A 297 17.85 2.05 9.72
N LEU A 298 17.97 0.87 10.34
CA LEU A 298 19.20 0.46 11.04
C LEU A 298 20.39 0.30 10.09
N ALA A 299 20.14 -0.07 8.83
CA ALA A 299 21.18 -0.13 7.80
C ALA A 299 21.44 1.23 7.13
N GLY A 300 20.71 2.29 7.50
CA GLY A 300 20.87 3.63 6.95
C GLY A 300 20.38 3.79 5.52
N THR A 301 19.33 3.06 5.12
CA THR A 301 18.70 3.19 3.80
C THR A 301 17.22 3.55 3.95
N MET A 302 16.55 3.69 2.81
CA MET A 302 15.17 4.15 2.77
C MET A 302 14.13 3.04 3.00
N PRO A 303 12.89 3.39 3.39
CA PRO A 303 11.81 2.42 3.60
C PRO A 303 11.43 1.64 2.33
N ASN A 304 11.02 0.40 2.53
CA ASN A 304 10.41 -0.50 1.57
C ASN A 304 8.87 -0.51 1.62
N THR A 305 8.28 -1.15 0.60
CA THR A 305 6.84 -1.32 0.40
C THR A 305 6.56 -2.58 -0.42
N LEU A 306 5.29 -3.01 -0.43
CA LEU A 306 4.84 -4.14 -1.23
C LEU A 306 4.85 -3.79 -2.72
N ASN A 307 5.40 -4.68 -3.54
CA ASN A 307 5.43 -4.51 -4.99
C ASN A 307 4.03 -4.75 -5.58
N VAL A 308 3.44 -3.69 -6.13
CA VAL A 308 2.13 -3.73 -6.80
C VAL A 308 2.11 -4.69 -8.00
N ASN A 309 3.25 -4.88 -8.67
CA ASN A 309 3.35 -5.74 -9.85
C ASN A 309 3.16 -7.22 -9.51
N ALA A 310 3.29 -7.60 -8.23
CA ALA A 310 3.02 -8.97 -7.79
C ALA A 310 1.56 -9.37 -8.00
N VAL A 311 0.62 -8.44 -7.78
CA VAL A 311 -0.83 -8.66 -8.02
C VAL A 311 -1.07 -8.92 -9.51
N ALA A 312 -0.47 -8.11 -10.38
CA ALA A 312 -0.58 -8.29 -11.83
C ALA A 312 0.12 -9.58 -12.31
N ALA A 313 1.23 -9.98 -11.68
CA ALA A 313 1.89 -11.24 -11.98
C ALA A 313 1.03 -12.45 -11.58
N ILE A 314 0.35 -12.41 -10.43
CA ILE A 314 -0.58 -13.47 -10.01
C ILE A 314 -1.73 -13.56 -11.01
N GLU A 315 -2.32 -12.43 -11.42
CA GLU A 315 -3.42 -12.37 -12.38
C GLU A 315 -3.03 -12.99 -13.74
N VAL A 316 -1.82 -12.73 -14.21
CA VAL A 316 -1.34 -13.21 -15.52
C VAL A 316 -0.86 -14.67 -15.46
N THR A 317 -0.14 -15.06 -14.40
CA THR A 317 0.48 -16.40 -14.29
C THR A 317 -0.45 -17.44 -13.70
N GLY A 318 -1.47 -17.01 -12.93
CA GLY A 318 -2.34 -17.88 -12.15
C GLY A 318 -1.64 -18.57 -10.98
N VAL A 319 -0.49 -18.08 -10.51
CA VAL A 319 0.30 -18.71 -9.44
C VAL A 319 0.38 -17.78 -8.23
N ALA A 320 -0.38 -18.09 -7.18
CA ALA A 320 -0.42 -17.31 -5.94
C ALA A 320 0.38 -17.93 -4.78
N ALA A 321 1.04 -19.06 -5.02
CA ALA A 321 1.72 -19.83 -3.99
C ALA A 321 2.79 -19.02 -3.24
N ARG A 322 2.74 -19.04 -1.91
CA ARG A 322 3.66 -18.26 -1.05
C ARG A 322 5.13 -18.63 -1.24
N ARG A 323 5.41 -19.86 -1.68
CA ARG A 323 6.77 -20.35 -1.97
C ARG A 323 7.46 -19.54 -3.08
N VAL A 324 6.70 -19.01 -4.03
CA VAL A 324 7.20 -18.12 -5.09
C VAL A 324 7.71 -16.81 -4.48
N GLY A 325 6.98 -16.25 -3.52
CA GLY A 325 7.41 -15.07 -2.77
C GLY A 325 8.71 -15.31 -1.99
N VAL A 326 8.80 -16.45 -1.28
CA VAL A 326 10.04 -16.83 -0.57
C VAL A 326 11.21 -17.00 -1.55
N ALA A 327 10.99 -17.63 -2.70
CA ALA A 327 12.01 -17.76 -3.74
C ALA A 327 12.47 -16.40 -4.26
N ALA A 328 11.55 -15.44 -4.49
CA ALA A 328 11.91 -14.08 -4.89
C ALA A 328 12.78 -13.38 -3.83
N GLY A 329 12.47 -13.55 -2.54
CA GLY A 329 13.29 -13.02 -1.45
C GLY A 329 14.69 -13.65 -1.38
N LEU A 330 14.81 -14.96 -1.60
CA LEU A 330 16.10 -15.64 -1.70
C LEU A 330 16.91 -15.16 -2.92
N VAL A 331 16.27 -14.88 -4.04
CA VAL A 331 16.94 -14.29 -5.21
C VAL A 331 17.48 -12.90 -4.88
N PHE A 332 16.70 -12.04 -4.22
CA PHE A 332 17.21 -10.75 -3.73
C PHE A 332 18.34 -10.91 -2.71
N LEU A 333 18.28 -11.94 -1.87
CA LEU A 333 19.34 -12.20 -0.89
C LEU A 333 20.66 -12.47 -1.60
N VAL A 334 20.64 -13.39 -2.58
CA VAL A 334 21.82 -13.72 -3.38
C VAL A 334 22.32 -12.49 -4.12
N LEU A 335 21.42 -11.75 -4.77
CA LEU A 335 21.76 -10.54 -5.52
C LEU A 335 22.44 -9.47 -4.66
N ALA A 336 22.03 -9.31 -3.40
CA ALA A 336 22.66 -8.35 -2.49
C ALA A 336 24.17 -8.63 -2.34
N PHE A 337 24.57 -9.90 -2.32
CA PHE A 337 25.98 -10.30 -2.18
C PHE A 337 26.73 -10.45 -3.51
N VAL A 338 26.18 -9.92 -4.61
CA VAL A 338 26.83 -9.87 -5.93
C VAL A 338 27.04 -8.39 -6.32
N PRO A 339 28.10 -7.72 -5.79
CA PRO A 339 28.37 -6.32 -6.07
C PRO A 339 28.47 -6.01 -7.56
N LYS A 340 29.04 -6.92 -8.37
CA LYS A 340 29.08 -6.80 -9.84
C LYS A 340 27.70 -6.54 -10.46
N ALA A 341 26.67 -7.22 -9.97
CA ALA A 341 25.31 -7.09 -10.48
C ALA A 341 24.67 -5.77 -10.03
N LEU A 342 24.95 -5.33 -8.80
CA LEU A 342 24.51 -4.02 -8.31
C LEU A 342 25.21 -2.88 -9.06
N ALA A 343 26.52 -2.99 -9.29
CA ALA A 343 27.33 -2.05 -10.06
C ALA A 343 26.83 -1.93 -11.51
N LEU A 344 26.44 -3.03 -12.14
CA LEU A 344 25.84 -3.01 -13.49
C LEU A 344 24.54 -2.19 -13.53
N ILE A 345 23.72 -2.26 -12.48
CA ILE A 345 22.47 -1.49 -12.42
C ILE A 345 22.77 -0.03 -12.07
N LEU A 346 23.77 0.23 -11.22
CA LEU A 346 24.23 1.58 -10.88
C LEU A 346 24.89 2.31 -12.06
N ALA A 347 25.51 1.57 -12.97
CA ALA A 347 26.10 2.13 -14.20
C ALA A 347 25.04 2.55 -15.23
N ILE A 348 23.74 2.30 -15.00
CA ILE A 348 22.66 2.78 -15.85
C ILE A 348 22.67 4.31 -15.83
N PRO A 349 22.71 4.99 -17.00
CA PRO A 349 22.77 6.45 -17.05
C PRO A 349 21.57 7.11 -16.37
N GLY A 350 21.81 8.22 -15.65
CA GLY A 350 20.78 8.97 -14.95
C GLY A 350 19.56 9.33 -15.82
N ALA A 351 19.81 9.69 -17.09
CA ALA A 351 18.74 9.99 -18.04
C ALA A 351 17.80 8.79 -18.32
N VAL A 352 18.33 7.55 -18.34
CA VAL A 352 17.54 6.32 -18.52
C VAL A 352 16.73 6.02 -17.26
N VAL A 353 17.36 6.17 -16.08
CA VAL A 353 16.68 6.03 -14.78
C VAL A 353 15.49 6.99 -14.69
N ALA A 354 15.74 8.27 -14.94
CA ALA A 354 14.72 9.32 -14.92
C ALA A 354 13.56 9.05 -15.88
N ALA A 355 13.88 8.69 -17.14
CA ALA A 355 12.91 8.35 -18.16
C ALA A 355 12.01 7.16 -17.76
N SER A 356 12.61 6.09 -17.21
CA SER A 356 11.85 4.92 -16.75
C SER A 356 10.96 5.26 -15.55
N MET A 357 11.46 6.08 -14.61
CA MET A 357 10.73 6.48 -13.43
C MET A 357 9.61 7.46 -13.76
N ALA A 358 9.77 8.33 -14.77
CA ALA A 358 8.71 9.21 -15.27
C ALA A 358 7.49 8.42 -15.77
N VAL A 359 7.70 7.30 -16.47
CA VAL A 359 6.59 6.42 -16.90
C VAL A 359 5.90 5.76 -15.70
N ILE A 360 6.67 5.35 -14.69
CA ILE A 360 6.11 4.81 -13.43
C ILE A 360 5.31 5.87 -12.70
N MET A 361 5.81 7.11 -12.62
CA MET A 361 5.12 8.24 -12.00
C MET A 361 3.81 8.60 -12.74
N ALA A 362 3.81 8.60 -14.08
CA ALA A 362 2.59 8.80 -14.86
C ALA A 362 1.52 7.71 -14.58
N THR A 363 1.96 6.47 -14.42
CA THR A 363 1.07 5.35 -14.07
C THR A 363 0.51 5.53 -12.65
N LEU A 364 1.34 5.93 -11.69
CA LEU A 364 0.91 6.20 -10.32
C LEU A 364 -0.06 7.38 -10.24
N PHE A 365 0.19 8.46 -10.99
CA PHE A 365 -0.74 9.58 -11.13
C PHE A 365 -2.13 9.10 -11.57
N THR A 366 -2.17 8.25 -12.59
CA THR A 366 -3.41 7.68 -13.13
C THR A 366 -4.14 6.82 -12.09
N VAL A 367 -3.41 6.05 -11.27
CA VAL A 367 -4.00 5.28 -10.17
C VAL A 367 -4.64 6.21 -9.13
N GLY A 368 -3.95 7.28 -8.74
CA GLY A 368 -4.48 8.27 -7.81
C GLY A 368 -5.73 8.98 -8.35
N MET A 369 -5.68 9.41 -9.61
CA MET A 369 -6.81 10.02 -10.31
C MET A 369 -8.02 9.10 -10.37
N ARG A 370 -7.82 7.81 -10.67
CA ARG A 370 -8.91 6.81 -10.68
C ARG A 370 -9.54 6.64 -9.30
N GLU A 371 -8.73 6.68 -8.24
CA GLU A 371 -9.21 6.54 -6.87
C GLU A 371 -10.04 7.76 -6.43
N VAL A 372 -9.57 8.98 -6.76
CA VAL A 372 -10.34 10.21 -6.56
C VAL A 372 -11.64 10.17 -7.37
N ALA A 373 -11.59 9.78 -8.65
CA ALA A 373 -12.76 9.71 -9.52
C ALA A 373 -13.85 8.76 -8.99
N ARG A 374 -13.45 7.59 -8.46
CA ARG A 374 -14.39 6.68 -7.78
C ARG A 374 -15.01 7.33 -6.55
N SER A 375 -14.21 8.06 -5.77
CA SER A 375 -14.71 8.76 -4.59
C SER A 375 -15.70 9.87 -4.95
N ILE A 376 -15.49 10.58 -6.07
CA ILE A 376 -16.43 11.60 -6.58
C ILE A 376 -17.78 10.97 -6.91
N GLY A 377 -17.78 9.77 -7.52
CA GLY A 377 -19.01 9.04 -7.82
C GLY A 377 -19.89 8.78 -6.59
N SER A 378 -19.26 8.56 -5.42
CA SER A 378 -19.99 8.37 -4.15
C SER A 378 -20.42 9.68 -3.46
N ASN A 379 -19.64 10.75 -3.61
CA ASN A 379 -19.95 12.04 -3.02
C ASN A 379 -19.28 13.16 -3.83
N PRO A 380 -20.03 14.00 -4.54
CA PRO A 380 -19.47 15.07 -5.36
C PRO A 380 -18.53 16.03 -4.61
N ARG A 381 -18.73 16.21 -3.29
CA ARG A 381 -17.87 17.07 -2.44
C ARG A 381 -16.43 16.58 -2.39
N ASN A 382 -16.22 15.27 -2.55
CA ASN A 382 -14.90 14.66 -2.57
C ASN A 382 -14.01 15.23 -3.68
N GLY A 383 -14.59 15.66 -4.80
CA GLY A 383 -13.84 16.26 -5.89
C GLY A 383 -13.26 17.62 -5.51
N LEU A 384 -14.05 18.46 -4.81
CA LEU A 384 -13.59 19.75 -4.31
C LEU A 384 -12.48 19.56 -3.27
N ILE A 385 -12.67 18.62 -2.33
CA ILE A 385 -11.66 18.29 -1.31
C ILE A 385 -10.36 17.87 -1.99
N ALA A 386 -10.42 16.92 -2.94
CA ALA A 386 -9.24 16.44 -3.65
C ALA A 386 -8.54 17.55 -4.44
N GLY A 387 -9.30 18.39 -5.16
CA GLY A 387 -8.77 19.46 -5.99
C GLY A 387 -8.07 20.56 -5.19
N VAL A 388 -8.71 21.05 -4.12
CA VAL A 388 -8.10 22.05 -3.22
C VAL A 388 -6.84 21.49 -2.60
N SER A 389 -6.92 20.28 -2.05
CA SER A 389 -5.79 19.62 -1.38
C SER A 389 -4.61 19.36 -2.32
N PHE A 390 -4.89 18.93 -3.55
CA PHE A 390 -3.86 18.73 -4.57
C PHE A 390 -3.14 20.04 -4.88
N TRP A 391 -3.87 21.10 -5.23
CA TRP A 391 -3.25 22.38 -5.60
C TRP A 391 -2.54 23.07 -4.43
N THR A 392 -3.04 22.94 -3.20
CA THR A 392 -2.30 23.40 -2.02
C THR A 392 -0.99 22.62 -1.85
N GLY A 393 -1.01 21.31 -2.05
CA GLY A 393 0.20 20.48 -2.04
C GLY A 393 1.22 20.92 -3.09
N VAL A 394 0.79 21.11 -4.33
CA VAL A 394 1.64 21.64 -5.42
C VAL A 394 2.22 23.01 -5.07
N ALA A 395 1.40 23.90 -4.50
CA ALA A 395 1.83 25.23 -4.14
C ALA A 395 2.89 25.27 -3.05
N CYS A 396 2.79 24.40 -2.04
CA CYS A 396 3.83 24.27 -1.01
C CYS A 396 5.10 23.60 -1.55
N GLU A 397 4.98 22.57 -2.41
CA GLU A 397 6.15 21.87 -2.99
C GLU A 397 7.08 22.80 -3.77
N PHE A 398 6.51 23.79 -4.46
CA PHE A 398 7.25 24.73 -5.31
C PHE A 398 7.38 26.13 -4.70
N ASP A 399 7.19 26.28 -3.39
CA ASP A 399 7.28 27.55 -2.66
C ASP A 399 6.45 28.71 -3.27
N MET A 400 5.32 28.39 -3.91
CA MET A 400 4.50 29.36 -4.66
C MET A 400 3.59 30.21 -3.77
N ILE A 401 3.39 29.84 -2.50
CA ILE A 401 2.50 30.55 -1.57
C ILE A 401 3.24 30.82 -0.26
N PHE A 402 3.43 32.10 0.07
CA PHE A 402 3.93 32.62 1.35
C PHE A 402 5.04 31.79 2.03
N PRO A 403 6.17 31.48 1.34
CA PRO A 403 7.19 30.57 1.87
C PRO A 403 7.77 31.01 3.22
N ALA A 404 8.01 32.32 3.41
CA ALA A 404 8.49 32.86 4.68
C ALA A 404 7.51 32.63 5.84
N PHE A 405 6.21 32.81 5.60
CA PHE A 405 5.17 32.61 6.62
C PHE A 405 5.02 31.13 6.99
N PHE A 406 5.03 30.23 6.00
CA PHE A 406 4.88 28.80 6.27
C PHE A 406 6.12 28.17 6.90
N ALA A 407 7.31 28.62 6.52
CA ALA A 407 8.57 28.22 7.16
C ALA A 407 8.55 28.56 8.66
N GLU A 408 8.04 29.74 9.03
CA GLU A 408 7.92 30.18 10.43
C GLU A 408 6.76 29.48 11.17
N PHE A 409 5.61 29.28 10.52
CA PHE A 409 4.39 28.74 11.15
C PHE A 409 4.44 27.24 11.43
N ALA A 410 5.05 26.44 10.55
CA ALA A 410 4.98 24.98 10.65
C ALA A 410 6.28 24.23 10.29
N GLY A 411 7.38 24.95 10.05
CA GLY A 411 8.68 24.35 9.74
C GLY A 411 8.64 23.31 8.61
N GLY A 412 9.44 22.25 8.72
CA GLY A 412 9.55 21.17 7.73
C GLY A 412 8.29 20.32 7.52
N LEU A 413 7.22 20.55 8.29
CA LEU A 413 5.94 19.85 8.13
C LEU A 413 5.21 20.31 6.86
N LEU A 414 5.41 21.58 6.47
CA LEU A 414 4.82 22.16 5.27
C LEU A 414 5.78 22.23 4.07
N SER A 415 7.03 21.77 4.22
CA SER A 415 8.01 21.79 3.12
C SER A 415 7.80 20.69 2.09
N SER A 416 6.97 19.68 2.39
CA SER A 416 6.62 18.62 1.43
C SER A 416 5.17 18.74 0.98
N GLY A 417 4.96 18.96 -0.31
CA GLY A 417 3.67 18.99 -0.99
C GLY A 417 2.82 17.74 -0.77
N LEU A 418 3.48 16.58 -0.63
CA LEU A 418 2.83 15.31 -0.31
C LEU A 418 2.17 15.36 1.08
N THR A 419 2.88 15.89 2.07
CA THR A 419 2.42 16.02 3.45
C THR A 419 1.37 17.11 3.58
N THR A 420 1.61 18.29 2.99
CA THR A 420 0.66 19.42 3.05
C THR A 420 -0.66 19.09 2.38
N GLY A 421 -0.64 18.63 1.13
CA GLY A 421 -1.86 18.28 0.42
C GLY A 421 -2.59 17.11 1.09
N GLY A 422 -1.85 16.14 1.63
CA GLY A 422 -2.44 15.05 2.40
C GLY A 422 -3.11 15.51 3.71
N LEU A 423 -2.49 16.43 4.46
CA LEU A 423 -3.05 17.00 5.67
C LEU A 423 -4.27 17.88 5.38
N VAL A 424 -4.23 18.70 4.32
CA VAL A 424 -5.40 19.48 3.88
C VAL A 424 -6.55 18.55 3.50
N ALA A 425 -6.28 17.47 2.77
CA ALA A 425 -7.30 16.49 2.43
C ALA A 425 -7.89 15.83 3.69
N LEU A 426 -7.03 15.50 4.66
CA LEU A 426 -7.44 14.93 5.93
C LEU A 426 -8.32 15.90 6.74
N LEU A 427 -7.92 17.17 6.84
CA LEU A 427 -8.64 18.20 7.56
C LEU A 427 -10.01 18.46 6.92
N LEU A 428 -10.07 18.68 5.61
CA LEU A 428 -11.32 18.93 4.90
C LEU A 428 -12.26 17.73 4.94
N THR A 429 -11.73 16.51 4.82
CA THR A 429 -12.52 15.28 4.96
C THR A 429 -13.07 15.16 6.39
N GLY A 430 -12.25 15.45 7.40
CA GLY A 430 -12.66 15.41 8.81
C GLY A 430 -13.74 16.44 9.14
N LEU A 431 -13.61 17.67 8.63
CA LEU A 431 -14.59 18.75 8.83
C LEU A 431 -15.94 18.45 8.16
N THR A 432 -15.92 17.74 7.03
CA THR A 432 -17.13 17.37 6.29
C THR A 432 -17.72 16.02 6.69
N ALA A 433 -17.04 15.29 7.59
CA ALA A 433 -17.50 13.98 8.04
C ALA A 433 -18.84 14.09 8.78
N ARG A 434 -19.85 13.35 8.31
CA ARG A 434 -21.15 13.25 9.00
C ARG A 434 -20.95 12.60 10.37
N ARG A 435 -21.55 13.19 11.43
CA ARG A 435 -21.51 12.60 12.79
C ARG A 435 -22.26 11.28 12.79
N LYS A 436 -21.54 10.17 12.97
CA LYS A 436 -22.14 8.85 13.21
C LYS A 436 -22.69 8.78 14.63
N ARG A 437 -23.90 8.24 14.81
CA ARG A 437 -24.44 7.93 16.15
C ARG A 437 -23.79 6.66 16.68
N ARG A 438 -23.55 6.60 17.98
CA ARG A 438 -22.85 5.49 18.63
C ARG A 438 -23.60 5.04 19.88
N LEU A 439 -23.73 3.74 20.03
CA LEU A 439 -24.17 3.07 21.25
C LEU A 439 -23.02 2.20 21.74
N ARG A 440 -22.63 2.35 23.01
CA ARG A 440 -21.66 1.49 23.68
C ARG A 440 -22.42 0.61 24.68
N GLY A 441 -22.10 -0.67 24.67
CA GLY A 441 -22.65 -1.68 25.57
C GLY A 441 -21.71 -2.88 25.66
N THR A 442 -22.17 -3.92 26.31
CA THR A 442 -21.55 -5.24 26.31
C THR A 442 -22.23 -6.12 25.27
N LEU A 443 -21.54 -7.14 24.78
CA LEU A 443 -22.14 -8.14 23.90
C LEU A 443 -22.96 -9.09 24.76
N ASP A 444 -24.23 -8.75 24.98
CA ASP A 444 -25.20 -9.50 25.79
C ASP A 444 -26.61 -9.35 25.19
N MET A 445 -27.44 -10.38 25.31
CA MET A 445 -28.88 -10.31 25.01
C MET A 445 -29.59 -9.21 25.80
N ALA A 446 -29.11 -8.88 27.00
CA ALA A 446 -29.64 -7.79 27.80
C ALA A 446 -29.58 -6.40 27.12
N GLU A 447 -28.70 -6.21 26.13
CA GLU A 447 -28.55 -4.94 25.41
C GLU A 447 -29.54 -4.76 24.24
N LEU A 448 -30.32 -5.80 23.91
CA LEU A 448 -31.25 -5.78 22.78
C LEU A 448 -32.31 -4.67 22.84
N PRO A 449 -32.94 -4.35 24.00
CA PRO A 449 -33.85 -3.21 24.11
C PRO A 449 -33.17 -1.87 23.81
N ARG A 450 -31.94 -1.67 24.31
CA ARG A 450 -31.16 -0.44 24.08
C ARG A 450 -30.76 -0.29 22.61
N ILE A 451 -30.46 -1.40 21.93
CA ILE A 451 -30.21 -1.43 20.48
C ILE A 451 -31.48 -1.02 19.72
N ARG A 452 -32.66 -1.58 20.06
CA ARG A 452 -33.93 -1.20 19.42
C ARG A 452 -34.23 0.30 19.59
N GLU A 453 -34.14 0.82 20.82
CA GLU A 453 -34.31 2.26 21.08
C GLU A 453 -33.34 3.13 20.26
N PHE A 454 -32.08 2.70 20.15
CA PHE A 454 -31.08 3.39 19.34
C PHE A 454 -31.43 3.40 17.84
N ILE A 455 -31.90 2.26 17.30
CA ILE A 455 -32.33 2.12 15.91
C ILE A 455 -33.58 2.95 15.63
N GLN A 456 -34.57 2.95 16.53
CA GLN A 456 -35.78 3.78 16.42
C GLN A 456 -35.43 5.27 16.41
N ALA A 457 -34.57 5.71 17.34
CA ALA A 457 -34.12 7.09 17.41
C ALA A 457 -33.28 7.50 16.18
N PHE A 458 -32.56 6.55 15.56
CA PHE A 458 -31.84 6.77 14.30
C PHE A 458 -32.82 6.87 13.12
N SER A 459 -33.78 5.95 13.03
CA SER A 459 -34.77 5.86 11.96
C SER A 459 -35.69 7.08 11.91
N ALA A 460 -36.23 7.48 13.07
CA ALA A 460 -37.11 8.66 13.19
C ALA A 460 -36.44 9.95 12.71
N ARG A 461 -35.12 10.07 12.91
CA ARG A 461 -34.34 11.27 12.53
C ARG A 461 -34.02 11.34 11.04
N HIS A 462 -33.88 10.20 10.38
CA HIS A 462 -33.48 10.13 8.96
C HIS A 462 -34.63 9.71 8.04
N GLY A 463 -35.88 9.67 8.56
CA GLY A 463 -37.06 9.33 7.76
C GLY A 463 -37.11 7.88 7.30
N LEU A 464 -36.43 6.96 8.00
CA LEU A 464 -36.31 5.54 7.63
C LEU A 464 -37.43 4.66 8.21
N ALA A 465 -38.57 5.26 8.58
CA ALA A 465 -39.73 4.55 9.12
C ALA A 465 -40.18 3.34 8.26
N PRO A 466 -40.17 3.39 6.90
CA PRO A 466 -40.58 2.26 6.07
C PRO A 466 -39.71 1.01 6.20
N VAL A 467 -38.48 1.13 6.69
CA VAL A 467 -37.52 0.02 6.85
C VAL A 467 -37.13 -0.22 8.30
N LEU A 468 -37.86 0.38 9.26
CA LEU A 468 -37.57 0.25 10.69
C LEU A 468 -37.61 -1.22 11.15
N ASP A 469 -38.66 -1.95 10.80
CA ASP A 469 -38.81 -3.36 11.20
C ASP A 469 -37.65 -4.23 10.66
N ARG A 470 -37.23 -3.97 9.41
CA ARG A 470 -36.07 -4.63 8.81
C ARG A 470 -34.77 -4.26 9.52
N LEU A 471 -34.61 -3.00 9.94
CA LEU A 471 -33.42 -2.54 10.66
C LEU A 471 -33.34 -3.14 12.07
N GLU A 472 -34.45 -3.21 12.79
CA GLU A 472 -34.51 -3.84 14.10
C GLU A 472 -34.22 -5.34 14.00
N ALA A 473 -34.89 -6.05 13.09
CA ALA A 473 -34.67 -7.47 12.87
C ALA A 473 -33.22 -7.77 12.44
N ALA A 474 -32.64 -6.96 11.52
CA ALA A 474 -31.24 -7.13 11.11
C ALA A 474 -30.27 -6.89 12.28
N SER A 475 -30.59 -5.96 13.18
CA SER A 475 -29.77 -5.64 14.35
C SER A 475 -29.80 -6.73 15.40
N GLU A 476 -30.99 -7.28 15.66
CA GLU A 476 -31.20 -8.43 16.54
C GLU A 476 -30.47 -9.66 16.04
N GLU A 477 -30.60 -9.96 14.75
CA GLU A 477 -29.95 -11.13 14.16
C GLU A 477 -28.41 -10.97 14.12
N ALA A 478 -27.92 -9.74 13.89
CA ALA A 478 -26.50 -9.45 14.01
C ALA A 478 -25.98 -9.63 15.44
N LEU A 479 -26.74 -9.20 16.46
CA LEU A 479 -26.37 -9.41 17.85
C LEU A 479 -26.33 -10.91 18.20
N LEU A 480 -27.35 -11.67 17.83
CA LEU A 480 -27.42 -13.12 18.03
C LEU A 480 -26.26 -13.85 17.36
N THR A 481 -25.98 -13.51 16.10
CA THR A 481 -24.87 -14.08 15.35
C THR A 481 -23.51 -13.79 16.02
N LEU A 482 -23.34 -12.60 16.59
CA LEU A 482 -22.10 -12.24 17.29
C LEU A 482 -22.01 -12.94 18.65
N LEU A 483 -23.11 -13.06 19.40
CA LEU A 483 -23.19 -13.75 20.68
C LEU A 483 -22.86 -15.24 20.58
N GLN A 484 -23.28 -15.90 19.50
CA GLN A 484 -22.94 -17.30 19.24
C GLN A 484 -21.43 -17.57 19.20
N SER A 485 -20.63 -16.54 18.87
CA SER A 485 -19.17 -16.66 18.82
C SER A 485 -18.48 -16.21 20.11
N ARG A 486 -19.13 -15.38 20.94
CA ARG A 486 -18.50 -14.63 22.03
C ARG A 486 -19.50 -14.18 23.10
N GLU A 487 -19.07 -14.24 24.34
CA GLU A 487 -19.76 -13.64 25.49
C GLU A 487 -18.88 -12.54 26.11
N ASP A 488 -19.52 -11.57 26.78
CA ASP A 488 -18.87 -10.52 27.60
C ASP A 488 -17.85 -9.60 26.90
N ALA A 489 -17.91 -9.49 25.58
CA ALA A 489 -17.04 -8.59 24.82
C ALA A 489 -17.59 -7.15 24.78
N GLU A 490 -16.72 -6.13 24.70
CA GLU A 490 -17.20 -4.76 24.47
C GLU A 490 -17.86 -4.63 23.08
N LEU A 491 -19.09 -4.11 23.06
CA LEU A 491 -19.87 -3.83 21.85
C LEU A 491 -19.95 -2.32 21.59
N LEU A 492 -19.56 -1.91 20.38
CA LEU A 492 -19.79 -0.56 19.88
C LEU A 492 -20.63 -0.63 18.59
N LEU A 493 -21.90 -0.28 18.70
CA LEU A 493 -22.81 -0.13 17.57
C LEU A 493 -22.72 1.31 17.03
N THR A 494 -22.52 1.45 15.73
CA THR A 494 -22.51 2.75 15.04
C THR A 494 -23.53 2.74 13.91
N ALA A 495 -24.39 3.76 13.83
CA ALA A 495 -25.34 3.93 12.72
C ALA A 495 -25.03 5.20 11.91
N SER A 496 -25.12 5.08 10.59
CA SER A 496 -24.98 6.18 9.63
C SER A 496 -25.82 5.95 8.38
N GLU A 497 -26.17 7.03 7.69
CA GLU A 497 -26.87 6.99 6.41
C GLU A 497 -25.90 7.29 5.26
N GLU A 498 -25.84 6.39 4.27
CA GLU A 498 -25.01 6.48 3.07
C GLU A 498 -25.88 6.17 1.83
N GLU A 499 -26.04 7.11 0.89
CA GLU A 499 -26.71 6.90 -0.41
C GLU A 499 -28.10 6.20 -0.30
N ASP A 500 -28.99 6.71 0.56
CA ASP A 500 -30.32 6.13 0.84
C ASP A 500 -30.31 4.71 1.47
N GLU A 501 -29.14 4.28 1.98
CA GLU A 501 -29.00 3.07 2.80
C GLU A 501 -28.68 3.42 4.25
N ALA A 502 -29.29 2.67 5.16
CA ALA A 502 -28.90 2.64 6.56
C ALA A 502 -27.72 1.67 6.73
N VAL A 503 -26.61 2.18 7.27
CA VAL A 503 -25.39 1.41 7.54
C VAL A 503 -25.22 1.24 9.05
N LEU A 504 -25.24 -0.02 9.50
CA LEU A 504 -25.03 -0.41 10.89
C LEU A 504 -23.67 -1.11 11.02
N GLU A 505 -22.78 -0.58 11.84
CA GLU A 505 -21.49 -1.20 12.18
C GLU A 505 -21.52 -1.70 13.63
N PHE A 506 -21.51 -3.02 13.82
CA PHE A 506 -21.29 -3.68 15.11
C PHE A 506 -19.80 -3.97 15.26
N ARG A 507 -19.20 -3.50 16.35
CA ARG A 507 -17.78 -3.69 16.65
C ARG A 507 -17.65 -4.42 17.97
N VAL A 508 -16.95 -5.54 17.94
CA VAL A 508 -16.77 -6.40 19.11
C VAL A 508 -15.29 -6.53 19.42
N GLY A 509 -14.89 -6.20 20.65
CA GLY A 509 -13.50 -6.36 21.11
C GLY A 509 -13.03 -7.80 20.96
N ALA A 510 -11.83 -8.02 20.38
CA ALA A 510 -11.37 -9.37 20.08
C ALA A 510 -10.70 -10.04 21.29
N ALA A 511 -11.31 -11.13 21.78
CA ALA A 511 -10.60 -12.24 22.42
C ALA A 511 -10.58 -13.44 21.44
N GLY A 512 -9.46 -13.63 20.75
CA GLY A 512 -8.94 -14.95 20.38
C GLY A 512 -9.73 -15.95 19.50
N SER A 513 -10.88 -15.66 18.89
CA SER A 513 -11.55 -16.72 18.10
C SER A 513 -10.89 -16.95 16.73
N ASP A 514 -10.53 -18.22 16.47
CA ASP A 514 -10.04 -18.77 15.19
C ASP A 514 -11.20 -19.11 14.22
N GLU A 515 -12.39 -18.55 14.47
CA GLU A 515 -13.58 -18.85 13.70
C GLU A 515 -13.57 -18.27 12.28
N LEU A 516 -14.14 -19.05 11.35
CA LEU A 516 -14.34 -18.68 9.95
C LEU A 516 -15.16 -17.39 9.81
N ASN A 517 -14.75 -16.57 8.84
CA ASN A 517 -15.46 -15.33 8.50
C ASN A 517 -16.93 -15.59 8.13
N LEU A 518 -17.86 -14.85 8.75
CA LEU A 518 -19.30 -14.90 8.46
C LEU A 518 -19.67 -14.79 6.97
N GLN A 519 -18.95 -14.00 6.17
CA GLN A 519 -19.22 -13.92 4.72
C GLN A 519 -18.83 -15.20 3.99
N ASP A 520 -17.74 -15.83 4.41
CA ASP A 520 -17.38 -17.15 3.89
C ASP A 520 -18.45 -18.16 4.32
N ARG A 521 -18.89 -18.16 5.58
CA ARG A 521 -20.00 -19.04 6.02
C ARG A 521 -21.25 -18.86 5.15
N LEU A 522 -21.68 -17.62 4.91
CA LEU A 522 -22.81 -17.29 4.02
C LEU A 522 -22.64 -17.85 2.59
N ALA A 523 -21.45 -17.70 2.00
CA ALA A 523 -21.17 -18.21 0.65
C ALA A 523 -21.16 -19.75 0.57
N TRP A 524 -20.81 -20.43 1.67
CA TRP A 524 -20.81 -21.91 1.71
C TRP A 524 -22.21 -22.50 1.91
N LEU A 525 -23.11 -21.77 2.57
CA LEU A 525 -24.53 -22.14 2.68
C LEU A 525 -25.20 -22.21 1.29
N GLU A 526 -24.84 -21.30 0.37
CA GLU A 526 -25.32 -21.34 -1.03
C GLU A 526 -24.86 -22.59 -1.78
N ALA A 527 -23.68 -23.10 -1.45
CA ALA A 527 -23.07 -24.25 -2.13
C ALA A 527 -23.50 -25.60 -1.53
N GLY A 528 -24.41 -25.61 -0.54
CA GLY A 528 -24.99 -26.81 0.07
C GLY A 528 -23.97 -27.76 0.72
N THR A 529 -22.78 -27.28 1.08
CA THR A 529 -21.60 -28.16 1.29
C THR A 529 -21.17 -28.39 2.74
N ARG A 530 -21.99 -28.07 3.76
CA ARG A 530 -21.71 -28.48 5.15
C ARG A 530 -22.97 -28.54 6.01
N ALA A 531 -23.03 -29.53 6.90
CA ALA A 531 -23.93 -29.53 8.05
C ALA A 531 -23.42 -28.50 9.07
N ALA A 532 -23.98 -27.29 9.02
CA ALA A 532 -23.92 -26.36 10.15
C ALA A 532 -25.12 -26.62 11.06
N ASP A 533 -25.05 -26.17 12.31
CA ASP A 533 -26.18 -26.22 13.22
C ASP A 533 -27.38 -25.50 12.58
N VAL A 534 -28.56 -26.12 12.57
CA VAL A 534 -29.72 -25.64 11.78
C VAL A 534 -30.08 -24.20 12.14
N GLU A 535 -29.94 -23.86 13.42
CA GLU A 535 -30.19 -22.53 13.97
C GLU A 535 -29.19 -21.48 13.44
N GLN A 536 -27.92 -21.84 13.27
CA GLN A 536 -26.89 -20.97 12.69
C GLN A 536 -27.15 -20.70 11.19
N GLU A 537 -27.61 -21.71 10.48
CA GLU A 537 -27.95 -21.59 9.07
C GLU A 537 -29.18 -20.70 8.85
N ILE A 538 -30.19 -20.79 9.72
CA ILE A 538 -31.37 -19.94 9.69
C ILE A 538 -30.99 -18.48 9.98
N SER A 539 -30.20 -18.24 11.04
CA SER A 539 -29.83 -16.87 11.43
C SER A 539 -29.05 -16.13 10.34
N LEU A 540 -28.10 -16.81 9.71
CA LEU A 540 -27.34 -16.28 8.58
C LEU A 540 -28.22 -16.03 7.35
N ARG A 541 -29.16 -16.92 7.05
CA ARG A 541 -30.11 -16.74 5.92
C ARG A 541 -31.04 -15.55 6.17
N LEU A 542 -31.51 -15.35 7.40
CA LEU A 542 -32.33 -14.20 7.80
C LEU A 542 -31.54 -12.89 7.68
N LEU A 543 -30.33 -12.82 8.22
CA LEU A 543 -29.43 -11.65 8.09
C LEU A 543 -29.26 -11.21 6.63
N ARG A 544 -29.07 -12.19 5.73
CA ARG A 544 -28.95 -11.94 4.30
C ARG A 544 -30.24 -11.44 3.67
N HIS A 545 -31.40 -11.94 4.10
CA HIS A 545 -32.69 -11.48 3.59
C HIS A 545 -33.00 -10.05 4.08
N LEU A 546 -32.62 -9.73 5.30
CA LEU A 546 -32.92 -8.45 5.93
C LEU A 546 -31.99 -7.33 5.42
N ALA A 547 -30.71 -7.63 5.19
CA ALA A 547 -29.69 -6.67 4.75
C ALA A 547 -29.38 -6.75 3.25
N SER A 548 -29.26 -5.59 2.57
CA SER A 548 -28.77 -5.50 1.18
C SER A 548 -27.30 -5.93 1.06
N SER A 549 -26.52 -5.77 2.14
CA SER A 549 -25.19 -6.36 2.23
C SER A 549 -24.77 -6.65 3.67
N VAL A 550 -24.04 -7.76 3.83
CA VAL A 550 -23.40 -8.16 5.09
C VAL A 550 -21.90 -8.25 4.85
N ARG A 551 -21.11 -7.49 5.62
CA ARG A 551 -19.64 -7.51 5.56
C ARG A 551 -19.05 -7.77 6.93
N HIS A 552 -18.26 -8.82 7.04
CA HIS A 552 -17.56 -9.15 8.28
C HIS A 552 -16.05 -9.00 8.08
N ARG A 553 -15.44 -8.07 8.81
CA ARG A 553 -14.00 -7.80 8.75
C ARG A 553 -13.38 -8.19 10.08
N GLN A 554 -12.49 -9.18 10.02
CA GLN A 554 -11.80 -9.70 11.19
C GLN A 554 -10.41 -9.10 11.31
N PHE A 555 -10.15 -8.36 12.38
CA PHE A 555 -8.82 -7.88 12.75
C PHE A 555 -8.29 -8.71 13.94
N HIS A 556 -7.04 -8.47 14.35
CA HIS A 556 -6.47 -9.09 15.54
C HIS A 556 -7.05 -8.53 16.85
N ASP A 557 -7.50 -7.27 16.83
CA ASP A 557 -7.95 -6.50 17.98
C ASP A 557 -9.47 -6.28 18.04
N VAL A 558 -10.17 -6.41 16.91
CA VAL A 558 -11.61 -6.15 16.81
C VAL A 558 -12.22 -6.92 15.64
N ASP A 559 -13.46 -7.37 15.81
CA ASP A 559 -14.28 -7.83 14.69
C ASP A 559 -15.35 -6.78 14.37
N ILE A 560 -15.53 -6.50 13.08
CA ILE A 560 -16.46 -5.49 12.58
C ILE A 560 -17.46 -6.17 11.65
N LEU A 561 -18.72 -6.25 12.09
CA LEU A 561 -19.84 -6.65 11.27
C LEU A 561 -20.56 -5.39 10.77
N THR A 562 -20.61 -5.21 9.46
CA THR A 562 -21.29 -4.08 8.80
C THR A 562 -22.48 -4.61 8.03
N LEU A 563 -23.66 -4.09 8.37
CA LEU A 563 -24.91 -4.35 7.68
C LEU A 563 -25.31 -3.10 6.90
N ARG A 564 -25.81 -3.28 5.69
CA ARG A 564 -26.48 -2.23 4.92
C ARG A 564 -27.91 -2.65 4.69
N VAL A 565 -28.85 -1.73 4.88
CA VAL A 565 -30.28 -1.93 4.64
C VAL A 565 -30.75 -0.79 3.76
N SER A 566 -31.12 -1.11 2.51
CA SER A 566 -31.61 -0.13 1.55
C SER A 566 -33.01 0.35 1.95
N ALA A 567 -33.26 1.66 1.87
CA ALA A 567 -34.58 2.25 2.13
C ALA A 567 -35.63 1.87 1.06
N VAL A 568 -35.18 1.45 -0.12
CA VAL A 568 -36.03 0.97 -1.22
C VAL A 568 -36.04 -0.56 -1.22
N PRO A 569 -37.21 -1.22 -1.16
CA PRO A 569 -37.27 -2.67 -1.33
C PRO A 569 -36.72 -3.05 -2.71
N GLU A 570 -35.78 -4.00 -2.77
CA GLU A 570 -35.26 -4.52 -4.03
C GLU A 570 -36.44 -4.99 -4.89
N ARG A 571 -36.74 -4.27 -5.98
CA ARG A 571 -37.59 -4.81 -7.04
C ARG A 571 -36.88 -6.02 -7.61
N GLU A 572 -37.52 -7.18 -7.51
CA GLU A 572 -37.18 -8.42 -8.21
C GLU A 572 -36.69 -8.11 -9.63
N SER A 573 -35.37 -8.10 -9.79
CA SER A 573 -34.72 -7.99 -11.09
C SER A 573 -33.39 -8.74 -11.03
N ARG A 574 -33.52 -10.06 -10.88
CA ARG A 574 -32.52 -11.01 -11.37
C ARG A 574 -33.22 -11.94 -12.35
N PRO A 575 -32.92 -11.89 -13.66
CA PRO A 575 -32.99 -13.09 -14.48
C PRO A 575 -31.91 -14.10 -14.07
#